data_AF-A0A966YGI6-F1
#
_entry.id   AF-A0A966YGI6-F1
#
_cell.length_a   1.000
_cell.length_b   1.000
_cell.length_c   1.000
_cell.angle_alpha   90.00
_cell.angle_beta   90.00
_cell.angle_gamma   90.00
#
_symmetry.space_group_name_H-M   'P 1'
#
loop_
_entity.id
_entity.type
_entity.pdbx_description
1 polymer ?
#
loop_
_entity_poly.entity_id
_entity_poly.type
_entity_poly.pdbx_seq_one_letter_code
_entity_poly.pdbx_strand_id
1 'polypeptide(L)'
;MRLYGVAIVFWLATAGAVSAAEVRFAGIFTDHAVLQRDRPVPIWGWADPAAEVTVSFAGQEQAATADASGRWQVQLEPLAASAEPRRLSVSSAGATVSLDDLLVGDVWLACGQSNMGFSIPKSTHAEEARQVIPHPQLRRIKVGPWLAHQPLADLGAEGAIQDPKWRMGDDGQWRAVANERFGLDWISAVAAWFVHEVRRSQDIPIGLIESHFGGSKLHCWMPLESLDQSPEFSRDVLEQYRKQKAAWDQHYASWKADPSRDSKQPPTEPWRPACLYNAMIHPLAPLAVRGVIWYQGESNVGRAEAYRRQLPAMVKAWRTAFQHEDLWFLAVQLPAFGKVRQWPRSAWAEIRESIAESTAALPSAASIVSTDCGLPDEIHPPLKKPIGQRLARAARALVYGDDTLVWSGPTLRQAEFADGCCTVRFDHVGDGLVAREGPLVGFALAGRDQVFHSAAGQIVDETVVLTSADVPDPVAVR
;
A
#
# COMPACT_ATOMS: atom_id res chain seq x y z
N MET A 1 -40.74 75.64 28.94
CA MET A 1 -40.71 74.38 28.19
C MET A 1 -39.36 73.70 28.40
N ARG A 2 -39.29 72.67 29.24
CA ARG A 2 -38.14 71.77 29.33
C ARG A 2 -38.66 70.37 28.99
N LEU A 3 -38.23 69.84 27.85
CA LEU A 3 -38.58 68.52 27.35
C LEU A 3 -37.71 67.48 28.06
N TYR A 4 -38.35 66.53 28.74
CA TYR A 4 -37.69 65.31 29.24
C TYR A 4 -37.71 64.27 28.11
N GLY A 5 -36.53 63.93 27.58
CA GLY A 5 -36.35 62.82 26.64
C GLY A 5 -36.14 61.52 27.41
N VAL A 6 -37.08 60.59 27.32
CA VAL A 6 -36.94 59.22 27.82
C VAL A 6 -36.22 58.41 26.74
N ALA A 7 -35.00 57.95 27.04
CA ALA A 7 -34.28 57.01 26.18
C ALA A 7 -34.73 55.58 26.50
N ILE A 8 -35.44 54.95 25.57
CA ILE A 8 -35.79 53.53 25.63
C ILE A 8 -34.63 52.75 25.01
N VAL A 9 -33.91 51.98 25.84
CA VAL A 9 -32.88 51.04 25.39
C VAL A 9 -33.56 49.73 25.01
N PHE A 10 -33.63 49.42 23.72
CA PHE A 10 -34.01 48.10 23.23
C PHE A 10 -32.82 47.14 23.40
N TRP A 11 -32.95 46.19 24.32
CA TRP A 11 -32.08 45.00 24.35
C TRP A 11 -32.50 44.07 23.20
N LEU A 12 -31.75 44.08 22.09
CA LEU A 12 -31.81 43.00 21.12
C LEU A 12 -31.11 41.78 21.73
N ALA A 13 -31.89 40.80 22.18
CA ALA A 13 -31.37 39.47 22.46
C ALA A 13 -31.04 38.80 21.12
N THR A 14 -29.76 38.79 20.75
CA THR A 14 -29.26 37.92 19.68
C THR A 14 -29.30 36.49 20.20
N ALA A 15 -30.39 35.79 19.92
CA ALA A 15 -30.41 34.33 19.99
C ALA A 15 -29.38 33.82 18.97
N GLY A 16 -28.18 33.51 19.45
CA GLY A 16 -27.21 32.78 18.65
C GLY A 16 -27.84 31.44 18.28
N ALA A 17 -28.10 31.24 17.00
CA ALA A 17 -28.34 29.89 16.49
C ALA A 17 -27.06 29.10 16.78
N VAL A 18 -27.11 28.25 17.80
CA VAL A 18 -26.12 27.19 17.98
C VAL A 18 -26.28 26.32 16.74
N SER A 19 -25.39 26.48 15.77
CA SER A 19 -25.21 25.53 14.70
C SER A 19 -24.85 24.21 15.36
N ALA A 20 -25.77 23.26 15.43
CA ALA A 20 -25.47 21.92 15.91
C ALA A 20 -24.38 21.35 15.00
N ALA A 21 -23.17 21.06 15.52
CA ALA A 21 -22.24 20.28 14.73
C ALA A 21 -22.80 18.86 14.68
N GLU A 22 -23.20 18.45 13.48
CA GLU A 22 -23.86 17.19 13.22
C GLU A 22 -22.86 16.04 13.44
N VAL A 23 -23.19 15.11 14.34
CA VAL A 23 -22.41 13.89 14.55
C VAL A 23 -22.22 13.18 13.21
N ARG A 24 -20.98 12.78 12.87
CA ARG A 24 -20.68 12.11 11.60
C ARG A 24 -19.58 11.08 11.76
N PHE A 25 -19.56 10.08 10.88
CA PHE A 25 -18.44 9.16 10.75
C PHE A 25 -17.23 9.81 10.06
N ALA A 26 -16.04 9.22 10.25
CA ALA A 26 -14.89 9.53 9.42
C ALA A 26 -15.12 9.09 7.96
N GLY A 27 -14.49 9.77 7.01
CA GLY A 27 -14.77 9.63 5.58
C GLY A 27 -14.46 8.26 4.97
N ILE A 28 -13.72 7.40 5.68
CA ILE A 28 -13.49 6.00 5.27
C ILE A 28 -14.73 5.12 5.47
N PHE A 29 -15.66 5.50 6.35
CA PHE A 29 -16.89 4.77 6.60
C PHE A 29 -18.02 5.38 5.77
N THR A 30 -18.48 4.63 4.79
CA THR A 30 -19.65 4.97 3.95
C THR A 30 -20.54 3.74 3.83
N ASP A 31 -21.71 3.89 3.22
CA ASP A 31 -22.58 2.76 2.90
C ASP A 31 -21.80 1.69 2.12
N HIS A 32 -22.20 0.44 2.26
CA HIS A 32 -21.51 -0.70 1.65
C HIS A 32 -20.11 -1.00 2.21
N ALA A 33 -19.65 -0.38 3.29
CA ALA A 33 -18.34 -0.73 3.87
C ALA A 33 -18.26 -2.20 4.32
N VAL A 34 -17.03 -2.72 4.38
CA VAL A 34 -16.72 -4.01 5.00
C VAL A 34 -15.91 -3.74 6.26
N LEU A 35 -16.37 -4.25 7.41
CA LEU A 35 -15.65 -4.19 8.67
C LEU A 35 -14.83 -5.47 8.89
N GLN A 36 -13.65 -5.33 9.49
CA GLN A 36 -12.74 -6.44 9.73
C GLN A 36 -13.28 -7.41 10.79
N ARG A 37 -13.25 -8.71 10.48
CA ARG A 37 -13.60 -9.80 11.40
C ARG A 37 -12.46 -10.19 12.35
N ASP A 38 -12.80 -10.94 13.39
CA ASP A 38 -11.89 -11.67 14.30
C ASP A 38 -10.86 -10.79 15.03
N ARG A 39 -11.07 -9.47 15.05
CA ARG A 39 -10.26 -8.49 15.76
C ARG A 39 -11.16 -7.34 16.24
N PRO A 40 -10.77 -6.65 17.32
CA PRO A 40 -11.46 -5.43 17.71
C PRO A 40 -11.51 -4.41 16.56
N VAL A 41 -12.64 -3.74 16.37
CA VAL A 41 -12.87 -2.83 15.24
C VAL A 41 -13.03 -1.40 15.74
N PRO A 42 -12.02 -0.53 15.54
CA PRO A 42 -12.15 0.88 15.83
C PRO A 42 -13.14 1.54 14.86
N ILE A 43 -14.10 2.28 15.41
CA ILE A 43 -15.02 3.14 14.66
C ILE A 43 -14.88 4.55 15.23
N TRP A 44 -14.75 5.54 14.36
CA TRP A 44 -14.51 6.92 14.79
C TRP A 44 -15.18 7.91 13.85
N GLY A 45 -15.22 9.16 14.31
CA GLY A 45 -15.81 10.26 13.57
C GLY A 45 -15.68 11.57 14.33
N TRP A 46 -16.62 12.48 14.06
CA TRP A 46 -16.61 13.84 14.57
C TRP A 46 -17.96 14.20 15.18
N ALA A 47 -17.95 14.98 16.24
CA ALA A 47 -19.09 15.59 16.90
C ALA A 47 -18.65 16.90 17.59
N ASP A 48 -19.58 17.61 18.22
CA ASP A 48 -19.22 18.74 19.07
C ASP A 48 -18.25 18.30 20.20
N PRO A 49 -17.24 19.11 20.57
CA PRO A 49 -16.35 18.79 21.67
C PRO A 49 -17.11 18.47 22.97
N ALA A 50 -16.66 17.43 23.68
CA ALA A 50 -17.31 16.89 24.87
C ALA A 50 -18.71 16.28 24.66
N ALA A 51 -19.19 16.15 23.42
CA ALA A 51 -20.44 15.46 23.15
C ALA A 51 -20.32 13.96 23.45
N GLU A 52 -21.34 13.40 24.09
CA GLU A 52 -21.49 11.96 24.23
C GLU A 52 -22.01 11.36 22.92
N VAL A 53 -21.39 10.27 22.48
CA VAL A 53 -21.77 9.53 21.29
C VAL A 53 -22.03 8.08 21.67
N THR A 54 -22.99 7.45 21.01
CA THR A 54 -23.29 6.02 21.14
C THR A 54 -23.32 5.40 19.76
N VAL A 55 -22.51 4.35 19.57
CA VAL A 55 -22.39 3.61 18.32
C VAL A 55 -23.03 2.24 18.50
N SER A 56 -23.89 1.84 17.57
CA SER A 56 -24.55 0.54 17.57
C SER A 56 -24.27 -0.24 16.29
N PHE A 57 -23.83 -1.49 16.42
CA PHE A 57 -23.61 -2.39 15.29
C PHE A 57 -23.67 -3.85 15.72
N ALA A 58 -24.36 -4.69 14.94
CA ALA A 58 -24.40 -6.15 15.15
C ALA A 58 -24.74 -6.58 16.60
N GLY A 59 -25.67 -5.86 17.26
CA GLY A 59 -26.08 -6.12 18.64
C GLY A 59 -25.13 -5.59 19.71
N GLN A 60 -24.02 -4.97 19.32
CA GLN A 60 -23.14 -4.23 20.22
C GLN A 60 -23.57 -2.76 20.33
N GLU A 61 -23.34 -2.18 21.50
CA GLU A 61 -23.48 -0.75 21.76
C GLU A 61 -22.22 -0.28 22.51
N GLN A 62 -21.58 0.78 22.00
CA GLN A 62 -20.37 1.35 22.58
C GLN A 62 -20.52 2.86 22.68
N ALA A 63 -20.06 3.46 23.78
CA ALA A 63 -20.14 4.89 24.01
C ALA A 63 -18.74 5.52 24.08
N ALA A 64 -18.65 6.78 23.66
CA ALA A 64 -17.46 7.59 23.78
C ALA A 64 -17.83 9.06 23.99
N THR A 65 -16.86 9.85 24.43
CA THR A 65 -16.97 11.32 24.48
C THR A 65 -16.04 11.91 23.45
N ALA A 66 -16.53 12.83 22.63
CA ALA A 66 -15.71 13.55 21.68
C ALA A 66 -14.65 14.40 22.40
N ASP A 67 -13.42 14.37 21.91
CA ASP A 67 -12.30 15.11 22.49
C ASP A 67 -12.38 16.62 22.18
N ALA A 68 -11.36 17.39 22.59
CA ALA A 68 -11.31 18.83 22.37
C ALA A 68 -11.29 19.24 20.89
N SER A 69 -10.89 18.32 19.99
CA SER A 69 -10.94 18.52 18.54
C SER A 69 -12.27 18.07 17.92
N GLY A 70 -13.18 17.53 18.72
CA GLY A 70 -14.45 16.94 18.29
C GLY A 70 -14.33 15.50 17.81
N ARG A 71 -13.13 14.87 17.88
CA ARG A 71 -12.96 13.48 17.45
C ARG A 71 -13.50 12.54 18.52
N TRP A 72 -14.33 11.60 18.13
CA TRP A 72 -14.76 10.49 18.99
C TRP A 72 -14.29 9.17 18.40
N GLN A 73 -14.06 8.16 19.24
CA GLN A 73 -13.72 6.81 18.81
C GLN A 73 -14.27 5.80 19.81
N VAL A 74 -14.87 4.74 19.29
CA VAL A 74 -15.24 3.53 20.04
C VAL A 74 -14.47 2.32 19.49
N GLN A 75 -14.50 1.23 20.24
CA GLN A 75 -13.94 -0.05 19.80
C GLN A 75 -15.03 -1.11 19.92
N LEU A 76 -15.44 -1.66 18.78
CA LEU A 76 -16.32 -2.83 18.77
C LEU A 76 -15.51 -4.08 19.12
N GLU A 77 -16.12 -5.00 19.85
CA GLU A 77 -15.57 -6.33 20.10
C GLU A 77 -15.45 -7.12 18.78
N PRO A 78 -14.54 -8.10 18.69
CA PRO A 78 -14.35 -8.93 17.51
C PRO A 78 -15.67 -9.43 16.90
N LEU A 79 -15.84 -9.17 15.61
CA LEU A 79 -17.02 -9.55 14.85
C LEU A 79 -16.77 -10.86 14.09
N ALA A 80 -17.76 -11.74 14.06
CA ALA A 80 -17.74 -12.91 13.17
C ALA A 80 -18.03 -12.49 11.72
N ALA A 81 -17.43 -13.18 10.75
CA ALA A 81 -17.72 -12.97 9.33
C ALA A 81 -19.23 -13.08 9.05
N SER A 82 -19.76 -12.14 8.27
CA SER A 82 -21.18 -12.11 7.92
C SER A 82 -21.39 -11.42 6.57
N ALA A 83 -22.02 -12.16 5.66
CA ALA A 83 -22.52 -11.63 4.39
C ALA A 83 -23.92 -10.99 4.50
N GLU A 84 -24.51 -10.99 5.70
CA GLU A 84 -25.78 -10.32 5.98
C GLU A 84 -25.55 -8.79 6.10
N PRO A 85 -26.22 -7.97 5.27
CA PRO A 85 -26.21 -6.51 5.37
C PRO A 85 -26.67 -6.02 6.73
N ARG A 86 -25.90 -5.14 7.37
CA ARG A 86 -26.22 -4.55 8.68
C ARG A 86 -26.08 -3.03 8.66
N ARG A 87 -26.87 -2.37 9.50
CA ARG A 87 -26.78 -0.93 9.74
C ARG A 87 -25.79 -0.64 10.86
N LEU A 88 -24.87 0.30 10.62
CA LEU A 88 -24.04 0.93 11.63
C LEU A 88 -24.62 2.31 11.93
N SER A 89 -24.90 2.62 13.19
CA SER A 89 -25.45 3.92 13.57
C SER A 89 -24.62 4.58 14.67
N VAL A 90 -24.53 5.91 14.60
CA VAL A 90 -24.01 6.76 15.67
C VAL A 90 -25.09 7.76 16.07
N SER A 91 -25.32 7.90 17.38
CA SER A 91 -26.24 8.89 17.92
C SER A 91 -25.54 9.83 18.90
N SER A 92 -25.93 11.11 18.86
CA SER A 92 -25.48 12.13 19.82
C SER A 92 -26.55 13.21 19.96
N ALA A 93 -26.85 13.61 21.20
CA ALA A 93 -27.82 14.67 21.52
C ALA A 93 -29.19 14.54 20.78
N GLY A 94 -29.66 13.32 20.54
CA GLY A 94 -30.92 13.04 19.85
C GLY A 94 -30.85 13.01 18.32
N ALA A 95 -29.73 13.38 17.71
CA ALA A 95 -29.45 13.14 16.29
C ALA A 95 -28.90 11.72 16.08
N THR A 96 -29.21 11.11 14.94
CA THR A 96 -28.68 9.78 14.56
C THR A 96 -28.26 9.81 13.10
N VAL A 97 -27.01 9.38 12.85
CA VAL A 97 -26.48 9.13 11.50
C VAL A 97 -26.28 7.63 11.35
N SER A 98 -26.64 7.09 10.18
CA SER A 98 -26.53 5.66 9.88
C SER A 98 -25.82 5.44 8.57
N LEU A 99 -25.06 4.35 8.52
CA LEU A 99 -24.51 3.77 7.31
C LEU A 99 -25.19 2.41 7.10
N ASP A 100 -25.64 2.17 5.88
CA ASP A 100 -26.43 1.01 5.49
C ASP A 100 -25.62 0.00 4.68
N ASP A 101 -26.10 -1.25 4.69
CA ASP A 101 -25.51 -2.37 3.98
C ASP A 101 -24.04 -2.61 4.32
N LEU A 102 -23.64 -2.62 5.60
CA LEU A 102 -22.29 -3.04 5.98
C LEU A 102 -22.19 -4.56 6.04
N LEU A 103 -21.04 -5.10 5.62
CA LEU A 103 -20.68 -6.50 5.80
C LEU A 103 -19.53 -6.66 6.79
N VAL A 104 -19.33 -7.88 7.28
CA VAL A 104 -18.19 -8.24 8.12
C VAL A 104 -17.36 -9.31 7.43
N GLY A 105 -16.07 -9.03 7.24
CA GLY A 105 -15.18 -9.88 6.44
C GLY A 105 -13.72 -9.53 6.66
N ASP A 106 -12.85 -9.85 5.71
CA ASP A 106 -11.44 -9.40 5.76
C ASP A 106 -11.24 -8.13 4.94
N VAL A 107 -10.56 -7.15 5.53
CA VAL A 107 -10.24 -5.87 4.90
C VAL A 107 -8.75 -5.84 4.56
N TRP A 108 -8.43 -5.59 3.30
CA TRP A 108 -7.06 -5.52 2.79
C TRP A 108 -6.75 -4.13 2.24
N LEU A 109 -5.55 -3.65 2.51
CA LEU A 109 -5.04 -2.38 2.00
C LEU A 109 -4.09 -2.63 0.82
N ALA A 110 -4.43 -2.12 -0.36
CA ALA A 110 -3.59 -2.19 -1.55
C ALA A 110 -2.82 -0.89 -1.76
N CYS A 111 -1.51 -0.95 -1.55
CA CYS A 111 -0.64 0.21 -1.53
C CYS A 111 0.51 0.15 -2.53
N GLY A 112 0.99 1.33 -2.93
CA GLY A 112 2.22 1.47 -3.70
C GLY A 112 2.10 2.48 -4.83
N GLN A 113 2.68 2.18 -5.99
CA GLN A 113 2.75 3.12 -7.11
C GLN A 113 1.95 2.66 -8.35
N SER A 114 2.38 3.09 -9.53
CA SER A 114 1.66 2.93 -10.80
C SER A 114 1.32 1.48 -11.15
N ASN A 115 2.19 0.51 -10.82
CA ASN A 115 1.91 -0.89 -11.04
C ASN A 115 0.85 -1.46 -10.07
N MET A 116 0.75 -0.94 -8.84
CA MET A 116 -0.41 -1.19 -7.98
C MET A 116 -1.66 -0.55 -8.59
N GLY A 117 -1.57 0.69 -9.07
CA GLY A 117 -2.70 1.42 -9.68
C GLY A 117 -3.04 1.04 -11.13
N PHE A 118 -2.48 -0.05 -11.65
CA PHE A 118 -2.71 -0.47 -13.04
C PHE A 118 -4.09 -1.10 -13.17
N SER A 119 -4.95 -0.57 -14.04
CA SER A 119 -6.36 -0.96 -14.09
C SER A 119 -6.66 -2.23 -14.90
N ILE A 120 -7.76 -2.91 -14.58
CA ILE A 120 -8.21 -4.12 -15.28
C ILE A 120 -8.35 -3.93 -16.79
N PRO A 121 -8.99 -2.86 -17.33
CA PRO A 121 -9.19 -2.70 -18.77
C PRO A 121 -7.89 -2.60 -19.59
N LYS A 122 -6.76 -2.26 -18.95
CA LYS A 122 -5.44 -2.18 -19.58
C LYS A 122 -4.65 -3.48 -19.46
N SER A 123 -5.15 -4.45 -18.69
CA SER A 123 -4.45 -5.70 -18.40
C SER A 123 -4.74 -6.77 -19.45
N THR A 124 -3.83 -7.73 -19.59
CA THR A 124 -3.96 -8.84 -20.57
C THR A 124 -5.17 -9.74 -20.35
N HIS A 125 -5.68 -9.83 -19.12
CA HIS A 125 -6.77 -10.74 -18.73
C HIS A 125 -8.07 -9.98 -18.42
N ALA A 126 -8.29 -8.84 -19.07
CA ALA A 126 -9.44 -7.97 -18.79
C ALA A 126 -10.79 -8.67 -19.05
N GLU A 127 -10.91 -9.44 -20.13
CA GLU A 127 -12.15 -10.13 -20.49
C GLU A 127 -12.52 -11.21 -19.46
N GLU A 128 -11.55 -12.04 -19.06
CA GLU A 128 -11.74 -13.04 -18.01
C GLU A 128 -12.12 -12.37 -16.68
N ALA A 129 -11.42 -11.30 -16.30
CA ALA A 129 -11.71 -10.56 -15.07
C ALA A 129 -13.17 -10.08 -15.03
N ARG A 130 -13.72 -9.58 -16.15
CA ARG A 130 -15.13 -9.15 -16.25
C ARG A 130 -16.12 -10.28 -16.03
N GLN A 131 -15.73 -11.52 -16.29
CA GLN A 131 -16.60 -12.68 -16.11
C GLN A 131 -16.55 -13.23 -14.68
N VAL A 132 -15.37 -13.21 -14.03
CA VAL A 132 -15.17 -13.97 -12.78
C VAL A 132 -15.04 -13.11 -11.52
N ILE A 133 -14.57 -11.87 -11.62
CA ILE A 133 -14.27 -11.04 -10.44
C ILE A 133 -15.52 -10.38 -9.81
N PRO A 134 -16.46 -9.80 -10.58
CA PRO A 134 -17.59 -9.09 -10.00
C PRO A 134 -18.39 -9.92 -8.99
N HIS A 135 -18.59 -9.39 -7.79
CA HIS A 135 -19.28 -10.09 -6.71
C HIS A 135 -19.80 -9.12 -5.63
N PRO A 136 -21.04 -9.28 -5.12
CA PRO A 136 -21.63 -8.35 -4.14
C PRO A 136 -20.91 -8.31 -2.78
N GLN A 137 -20.28 -9.43 -2.40
CA GLN A 137 -19.46 -9.52 -1.18
C GLN A 137 -18.00 -9.08 -1.36
N LEU A 138 -17.60 -8.75 -2.60
CA LEU A 138 -16.30 -8.14 -2.84
C LEU A 138 -16.52 -6.64 -3.00
N ARG A 139 -15.98 -5.85 -2.08
CA ARG A 139 -16.22 -4.41 -2.05
C ARG A 139 -14.93 -3.63 -2.05
N ARG A 140 -14.96 -2.44 -2.65
CA ARG A 140 -13.79 -1.58 -2.78
C ARG A 140 -14.09 -0.14 -2.40
N ILE A 141 -13.06 0.56 -1.98
CA ILE A 141 -12.98 2.02 -1.90
C ILE A 141 -11.58 2.45 -2.33
N LYS A 142 -11.45 3.64 -2.93
CA LYS A 142 -10.16 4.26 -3.21
C LYS A 142 -9.95 5.51 -2.38
N VAL A 143 -8.77 5.64 -1.79
CA VAL A 143 -8.33 6.86 -1.13
C VAL A 143 -7.45 7.70 -2.05
N GLY A 144 -7.77 9.00 -2.15
CA GLY A 144 -6.97 9.93 -2.92
C GLY A 144 -7.00 9.73 -4.45
N PRO A 145 -6.28 10.59 -5.18
CA PRO A 145 -4.90 10.94 -4.89
C PRO A 145 -4.76 12.28 -4.17
N TRP A 146 -4.49 12.21 -2.86
CA TRP A 146 -4.21 13.37 -2.01
C TRP A 146 -2.73 13.40 -1.64
N LEU A 147 -2.17 14.61 -1.57
CA LEU A 147 -0.92 14.90 -0.87
C LEU A 147 -1.23 15.78 0.35
N ALA A 148 -0.40 15.72 1.39
CA ALA A 148 -0.51 16.63 2.52
C ALA A 148 0.84 16.91 3.15
N HIS A 149 1.04 18.13 3.64
CA HIS A 149 2.27 18.50 4.34
C HIS A 149 2.29 18.00 5.77
N GLN A 150 1.12 17.96 6.41
CA GLN A 150 0.92 17.45 7.76
C GLN A 150 -0.09 16.30 7.73
N PRO A 151 -0.03 15.38 8.69
CA PRO A 151 -1.02 14.31 8.80
C PRO A 151 -2.44 14.88 8.81
N LEU A 152 -3.29 14.41 7.89
CA LEU A 152 -4.67 14.84 7.82
C LEU A 152 -5.49 14.17 8.92
N ALA A 153 -6.47 14.90 9.43
CA ALA A 153 -7.43 14.41 10.41
C ALA A 153 -8.46 13.44 9.79
N ASP A 154 -8.79 13.62 8.51
CA ASP A 154 -9.74 12.80 7.75
C ASP A 154 -9.34 12.79 6.27
N LEU A 155 -9.89 11.86 5.48
CA LEU A 155 -9.60 11.75 4.05
C LEU A 155 -10.06 13.02 3.31
N GLY A 156 -9.14 13.67 2.58
CA GLY A 156 -9.45 14.89 1.83
C GLY A 156 -9.78 16.11 2.70
N ALA A 157 -9.48 16.06 4.00
CA ALA A 157 -9.71 17.16 4.94
C ALA A 157 -8.82 18.40 4.63
N GLU A 158 -8.98 19.45 5.43
CA GLU A 158 -8.18 20.67 5.33
C GLU A 158 -6.67 20.36 5.30
N GLY A 159 -5.97 20.94 4.32
CA GLY A 159 -4.56 20.68 4.05
C GLY A 159 -4.30 19.58 3.00
N ALA A 160 -5.35 18.89 2.53
CA ALA A 160 -5.24 18.00 1.38
C ALA A 160 -4.98 18.80 0.09
N ILE A 161 -4.03 18.31 -0.70
CA ILE A 161 -3.62 18.88 -1.97
C ILE A 161 -3.93 17.86 -3.06
N GLN A 162 -4.63 18.31 -4.10
CA GLN A 162 -4.89 17.53 -5.31
C GLN A 162 -4.63 18.40 -6.54
N ASP A 163 -3.80 17.90 -7.46
CA ASP A 163 -3.68 18.52 -8.77
C ASP A 163 -4.98 18.31 -9.56
N PRO A 164 -5.61 19.36 -10.13
CA PRO A 164 -6.83 19.23 -10.93
C PRO A 164 -6.72 18.26 -12.12
N LYS A 165 -5.51 17.96 -12.59
CA LYS A 165 -5.26 16.99 -13.67
C LYS A 165 -5.26 15.55 -13.18
N TRP A 166 -5.07 15.30 -11.88
CA TRP A 166 -5.15 13.97 -11.33
C TRP A 166 -6.62 13.56 -11.27
N ARG A 167 -7.01 12.61 -12.12
CA ARG A 167 -8.34 12.02 -12.03
C ARG A 167 -8.39 11.21 -10.74
N MET A 168 -9.28 11.60 -9.82
CA MET A 168 -9.50 10.92 -8.54
C MET A 168 -9.50 9.40 -8.69
N GLY A 169 -10.32 8.89 -9.61
CA GLY A 169 -10.51 7.46 -9.61
C GLY A 169 -11.95 7.05 -9.57
N ASP A 170 -12.66 7.81 -8.76
CA ASP A 170 -13.53 7.29 -7.72
C ASP A 170 -14.16 8.50 -7.02
N ASP A 171 -15.25 8.30 -6.30
CA ASP A 171 -15.94 9.32 -5.50
C ASP A 171 -15.70 9.14 -3.99
N GLY A 172 -14.82 8.20 -3.60
CA GLY A 172 -14.49 7.93 -2.20
C GLY A 172 -15.58 7.17 -1.46
N GLN A 173 -16.47 6.47 -2.17
CA GLN A 173 -17.51 5.64 -1.58
C GLN A 173 -17.16 4.16 -1.69
N TRP A 174 -17.49 3.40 -0.64
CA TRP A 174 -17.48 1.95 -0.71
C TRP A 174 -18.54 1.47 -1.69
N ARG A 175 -18.23 0.42 -2.45
CA ARG A 175 -19.20 -0.24 -3.34
C ARG A 175 -18.82 -1.68 -3.62
N ALA A 176 -19.82 -2.45 -4.02
CA ALA A 176 -19.59 -3.77 -4.61
C ALA A 176 -18.77 -3.64 -5.91
N VAL A 177 -17.85 -4.58 -6.12
CA VAL A 177 -17.11 -4.68 -7.38
C VAL A 177 -18.06 -5.25 -8.44
N ALA A 178 -18.53 -4.37 -9.33
CA ALA A 178 -19.38 -4.70 -10.48
C ALA A 178 -18.67 -4.35 -11.81
N ASN A 179 -19.22 -4.80 -12.95
CA ASN A 179 -18.74 -4.44 -14.30
C ASN A 179 -19.10 -3.00 -14.68
N GLU A 180 -18.60 -2.05 -13.89
CA GLU A 180 -18.88 -0.63 -14.03
C GLU A 180 -17.60 0.19 -13.82
N ARG A 181 -17.68 1.47 -14.17
CA ARG A 181 -16.54 2.40 -14.14
C ARG A 181 -15.83 2.38 -12.79
N PHE A 182 -16.57 2.60 -11.70
CA PHE A 182 -16.00 2.66 -10.36
C PHE A 182 -15.97 1.30 -9.65
N GLY A 183 -16.42 0.23 -10.30
CA GLY A 183 -16.25 -1.14 -9.83
C GLY A 183 -14.95 -1.72 -10.38
N LEU A 184 -15.07 -2.62 -11.35
CA LEU A 184 -13.97 -3.37 -11.93
C LEU A 184 -13.08 -2.55 -12.88
N ASP A 185 -13.57 -1.47 -13.50
CA ASP A 185 -12.76 -0.79 -14.52
C ASP A 185 -11.63 0.08 -13.92
N TRP A 186 -11.80 0.54 -12.68
CA TRP A 186 -10.85 1.45 -12.00
C TRP A 186 -10.20 0.85 -10.75
N ILE A 187 -10.58 -0.37 -10.36
CA ILE A 187 -9.82 -1.17 -9.38
C ILE A 187 -8.44 -1.55 -9.96
N SER A 188 -7.46 -1.59 -9.08
CA SER A 188 -6.16 -2.22 -9.30
C SER A 188 -6.34 -3.64 -9.84
N ALA A 189 -5.73 -3.94 -10.98
CA ALA A 189 -5.76 -5.28 -11.57
C ALA A 189 -5.08 -6.31 -10.67
N VAL A 190 -3.96 -5.96 -10.04
CA VAL A 190 -3.26 -6.85 -9.10
C VAL A 190 -4.14 -7.10 -7.88
N ALA A 191 -4.70 -6.05 -7.28
CA ALA A 191 -5.54 -6.19 -6.10
C ALA A 191 -6.84 -6.94 -6.39
N ALA A 192 -7.48 -6.69 -7.54
CA ALA A 192 -8.71 -7.37 -7.96
C ALA A 192 -8.54 -8.89 -8.07
N TRP A 193 -7.47 -9.35 -8.73
CA TRP A 193 -7.16 -10.78 -8.79
C TRP A 193 -6.83 -11.34 -7.40
N PHE A 194 -6.09 -10.59 -6.57
CA PHE A 194 -5.79 -10.98 -5.20
C PHE A 194 -7.05 -11.23 -4.36
N VAL A 195 -7.92 -10.21 -4.26
CA VAL A 195 -9.13 -10.30 -3.42
C VAL A 195 -10.18 -11.25 -3.98
N HIS A 196 -10.23 -11.45 -5.32
CA HIS A 196 -11.07 -12.48 -5.94
C HIS A 196 -10.68 -13.88 -5.43
N GLU A 197 -9.38 -14.21 -5.48
CA GLU A 197 -8.87 -15.52 -5.05
C GLU A 197 -9.01 -15.70 -3.53
N VAL A 198 -8.72 -14.66 -2.74
CA VAL A 198 -8.92 -14.71 -1.28
C VAL A 198 -10.38 -14.95 -0.94
N ARG A 199 -11.32 -14.17 -1.51
CA ARG A 199 -12.76 -14.37 -1.31
C ARG A 199 -13.20 -15.79 -1.63
N ARG A 200 -12.74 -16.35 -2.75
CA ARG A 200 -13.08 -17.73 -3.16
C ARG A 200 -12.52 -18.78 -2.21
N SER A 201 -11.32 -18.57 -1.67
CA SER A 201 -10.69 -19.53 -0.77
C SER A 201 -11.24 -19.48 0.65
N GLN A 202 -11.61 -18.29 1.12
CA GLN A 202 -12.05 -18.07 2.50
C GLN A 202 -13.58 -18.10 2.64
N ASP A 203 -14.31 -17.94 1.53
CA ASP A 203 -15.78 -17.89 1.45
C ASP A 203 -16.42 -16.87 2.42
N ILE A 204 -15.85 -15.66 2.43
CA ILE A 204 -16.30 -14.53 3.26
C ILE A 204 -16.35 -13.24 2.44
N PRO A 205 -17.02 -12.19 2.93
CA PRO A 205 -16.86 -10.84 2.38
C PRO A 205 -15.42 -10.36 2.43
N ILE A 206 -15.01 -9.62 1.39
CA ILE A 206 -13.69 -8.99 1.31
C ILE A 206 -13.86 -7.51 1.02
N GLY A 207 -13.26 -6.66 1.85
CA GLY A 207 -13.11 -5.24 1.62
C GLY A 207 -11.72 -4.91 1.10
N LEU A 208 -11.63 -4.11 0.04
CA LEU A 208 -10.39 -3.61 -0.52
C LEU A 208 -10.31 -2.10 -0.38
N ILE A 209 -9.26 -1.60 0.26
CA ILE A 209 -8.94 -0.18 0.32
C ILE A 209 -7.76 0.06 -0.61
N GLU A 210 -7.90 0.94 -1.59
CA GLU A 210 -6.84 1.26 -2.55
C GLU A 210 -6.18 2.60 -2.22
N SER A 211 -4.88 2.56 -1.92
CA SER A 211 -4.07 3.74 -1.59
C SER A 211 -2.77 3.70 -2.39
N HIS A 212 -2.82 4.14 -3.65
CA HIS A 212 -1.68 4.07 -4.56
C HIS A 212 -1.46 5.37 -5.34
N PHE A 213 -0.19 5.73 -5.56
CA PHE A 213 0.18 6.96 -6.27
C PHE A 213 1.37 6.73 -7.21
N GLY A 214 1.14 6.95 -8.52
CA GLY A 214 2.12 6.72 -9.57
C GLY A 214 3.41 7.53 -9.41
N GLY A 215 4.56 6.90 -9.63
CA GLY A 215 5.86 7.55 -9.54
C GLY A 215 6.34 7.89 -8.13
N SER A 216 5.55 7.61 -7.10
CA SER A 216 5.91 7.87 -5.70
C SER A 216 7.16 7.10 -5.25
N LYS A 217 7.92 7.70 -4.33
CA LYS A 217 9.07 7.07 -3.67
C LYS A 217 8.66 6.55 -2.29
N LEU A 218 9.37 5.53 -1.80
CA LEU A 218 9.10 4.92 -0.50
C LEU A 218 9.00 5.93 0.66
N HIS A 219 9.86 6.95 0.71
CA HIS A 219 9.82 7.98 1.77
C HIS A 219 8.55 8.84 1.77
N CYS A 220 7.77 8.85 0.69
CA CYS A 220 6.47 9.54 0.68
C CYS A 220 5.45 8.82 1.56
N TRP A 221 5.64 7.52 1.79
CA TRP A 221 4.75 6.61 2.50
C TRP A 221 5.18 6.35 3.96
N MET A 222 6.26 6.99 4.40
CA MET A 222 6.74 6.93 5.78
C MET A 222 6.23 8.15 6.56
N PRO A 223 5.87 8.04 7.84
CA PRO A 223 5.69 9.23 8.66
C PRO A 223 6.99 10.03 8.75
N LEU A 224 6.86 11.35 8.84
CA LEU A 224 8.01 12.25 8.87
C LEU A 224 8.93 11.96 10.07
N GLU A 225 8.33 11.65 11.22
CA GLU A 225 9.05 11.28 12.44
C GLU A 225 10.02 10.11 12.23
N SER A 226 9.61 9.07 11.49
CA SER A 226 10.49 7.94 11.18
C SER A 226 11.68 8.33 10.31
N LEU A 227 11.58 9.39 9.52
CA LEU A 227 12.69 9.91 8.71
C LEU A 227 13.61 10.83 9.52
N ASP A 228 13.05 11.63 10.42
CA ASP A 228 13.81 12.58 11.26
C ASP A 228 14.64 11.87 12.34
N GLN A 229 14.15 10.76 12.89
CA GLN A 229 14.82 10.06 14.00
C GLN A 229 16.01 9.18 13.60
N SER A 230 16.24 8.97 12.29
CA SER A 230 17.40 8.23 11.78
C SER A 230 18.40 9.19 11.14
N PRO A 231 19.67 9.23 11.62
CA PRO A 231 20.73 10.00 10.96
C PRO A 231 20.92 9.61 9.49
N GLU A 232 20.78 8.32 9.18
CA GLU A 232 20.89 7.81 7.82
C GLU A 232 19.75 8.29 6.93
N PHE A 233 18.50 8.25 7.40
CA PHE A 233 17.35 8.74 6.63
C PHE A 233 17.37 10.26 6.49
N SER A 234 17.80 10.97 7.53
CA SER A 234 18.05 12.41 7.47
C SER A 234 19.01 12.76 6.34
N ARG A 235 20.16 12.07 6.26
CA ARG A 235 21.15 12.25 5.18
C ARG A 235 20.63 11.82 3.81
N ASP A 236 20.06 10.62 3.72
CA ASP A 236 19.76 9.95 2.44
C ASP A 236 18.45 10.46 1.79
N VAL A 237 17.55 11.03 2.60
CA VAL A 237 16.22 11.51 2.19
C VAL A 237 16.06 13.00 2.44
N LEU A 238 16.13 13.46 3.70
CA LEU A 238 15.70 14.82 4.05
C LEU A 238 16.65 15.89 3.54
N GLU A 239 17.95 15.71 3.72
CA GLU A 239 18.97 16.62 3.18
C GLU A 239 18.96 16.62 1.65
N GLN A 240 18.78 15.46 1.03
CA GLN A 240 18.68 15.34 -0.42
C GLN A 240 17.44 16.04 -0.96
N TYR A 241 16.31 15.89 -0.28
CA TYR A 241 15.08 16.63 -0.61
C TYR A 241 15.30 18.14 -0.47
N ARG A 242 15.90 18.64 0.63
CA ARG A 242 16.19 20.07 0.81
C ARG A 242 17.04 20.62 -0.34
N LYS A 243 18.09 19.90 -0.75
CA LYS A 243 18.93 20.27 -1.90
C LYS A 243 18.16 20.29 -3.21
N GLN A 244 17.39 19.23 -3.50
CA GLN A 244 16.57 19.12 -4.71
C GLN A 244 15.50 20.21 -4.77
N LYS A 245 14.87 20.51 -3.63
CA LYS A 245 13.82 21.52 -3.52
C LYS A 245 14.38 22.92 -3.74
N ALA A 246 15.54 23.25 -3.15
CA ALA A 246 16.19 24.53 -3.39
C ALA A 246 16.59 24.73 -4.86
N ALA A 247 17.11 23.68 -5.52
CA ALA A 247 17.42 23.72 -6.95
C ALA A 247 16.15 23.88 -7.80
N TRP A 248 15.08 23.15 -7.45
CA TRP A 248 13.79 23.27 -8.11
C TRP A 248 13.18 24.68 -7.93
N ASP A 249 13.26 25.28 -6.74
CA ASP A 249 12.73 26.63 -6.48
C ASP A 249 13.40 27.68 -7.38
N GLN A 250 14.71 27.58 -7.56
CA GLN A 250 15.45 28.44 -8.47
C GLN A 250 15.01 28.21 -9.93
N HIS A 251 14.93 26.96 -10.36
CA HIS A 251 14.54 26.60 -11.72
C HIS A 251 13.09 27.01 -12.03
N TYR A 252 12.17 26.76 -11.11
CA TYR A 252 10.76 27.14 -11.24
C TYR A 252 10.57 28.65 -11.29
N ALA A 253 11.33 29.42 -10.50
CA ALA A 253 11.32 30.88 -10.57
C ALA A 253 11.80 31.40 -11.94
N SER A 254 12.88 30.81 -12.50
CA SER A 254 13.34 31.12 -13.85
C SER A 254 12.29 30.77 -14.92
N TRP A 255 11.70 29.57 -14.85
CA TRP A 255 10.65 29.12 -15.75
C TRP A 255 9.42 30.05 -15.69
N LYS A 256 9.00 30.46 -14.49
CA LYS A 256 7.85 31.36 -14.29
C LYS A 256 8.10 32.76 -14.88
N ALA A 257 9.34 33.24 -14.84
CA ALA A 257 9.71 34.55 -15.38
C ALA A 257 9.74 34.58 -16.92
N ASP A 258 10.16 33.47 -17.55
CA ASP A 258 10.14 33.33 -19.01
C ASP A 258 9.86 31.87 -19.42
N PRO A 259 8.57 31.47 -19.51
CA PRO A 259 8.20 30.12 -19.90
C PRO A 259 8.58 29.77 -21.34
N SER A 260 8.93 30.76 -22.17
CA SER A 260 9.30 30.56 -23.58
C SER A 260 10.78 30.19 -23.75
N ARG A 261 11.61 30.54 -22.76
CA ARG A 261 13.04 30.18 -22.72
C ARG A 261 13.30 28.74 -22.28
N ASP A 262 12.30 28.08 -21.72
CA ASP A 262 12.41 26.73 -21.20
C ASP A 262 11.26 25.86 -21.75
N SER A 263 11.21 24.61 -21.32
CA SER A 263 10.13 23.66 -21.61
C SER A 263 8.74 24.30 -21.42
N LYS A 264 7.79 23.97 -22.30
CA LYS A 264 6.38 24.39 -22.19
C LYS A 264 5.69 23.94 -20.89
N GLN A 265 6.32 23.05 -20.13
CA GLN A 265 5.83 22.56 -18.84
C GLN A 265 6.76 23.01 -17.70
N PRO A 266 6.22 23.30 -16.52
CA PRO A 266 7.05 23.64 -15.36
C PRO A 266 7.95 22.45 -14.98
N PRO A 267 9.13 22.72 -14.40
CA PRO A 267 9.96 21.66 -13.83
C PRO A 267 9.17 20.86 -12.79
N THR A 268 9.37 19.54 -12.76
CA THR A 268 8.69 18.65 -11.80
C THR A 268 9.25 18.88 -10.39
N GLU A 269 8.37 19.19 -9.44
CA GLU A 269 8.75 19.33 -8.03
C GLU A 269 9.24 17.98 -7.48
N PRO A 270 10.33 17.93 -6.71
CA PRO A 270 10.76 16.69 -6.07
C PRO A 270 9.69 16.20 -5.08
N TRP A 271 9.54 14.88 -4.98
CA TRP A 271 8.68 14.25 -4.00
C TRP A 271 8.97 14.73 -2.58
N ARG A 272 7.94 15.25 -1.92
CA ARG A 272 8.04 15.65 -0.52
C ARG A 272 8.03 14.41 0.38
N PRO A 273 8.91 14.34 1.40
CA PRO A 273 8.85 13.33 2.45
C PRO A 273 7.47 13.28 3.13
N ALA A 274 7.01 12.07 3.48
CA ALA A 274 5.75 11.79 4.19
C ALA A 274 4.44 12.25 3.52
N CYS A 275 4.48 12.86 2.34
CA CYS A 275 3.28 13.52 1.81
C CYS A 275 2.10 12.59 1.48
N LEU A 276 2.37 11.32 1.15
CA LEU A 276 1.34 10.31 0.87
C LEU A 276 0.89 9.61 2.14
N TYR A 277 1.82 9.36 3.07
CA TYR A 277 1.48 8.85 4.40
C TYR A 277 0.48 9.79 5.08
N ASN A 278 0.82 11.07 5.15
CA ASN A 278 0.02 12.10 5.80
C ASN A 278 -1.40 12.19 5.24
N ALA A 279 -1.55 12.01 3.92
CA ALA A 279 -2.81 12.25 3.23
C ALA A 279 -3.68 11.00 3.02
N MET A 280 -3.06 9.82 2.92
CA MET A 280 -3.74 8.61 2.46
C MET A 280 -3.53 7.38 3.33
N ILE A 281 -2.68 7.46 4.35
CA ILE A 281 -2.43 6.36 5.30
C ILE A 281 -2.77 6.77 6.73
N HIS A 282 -2.27 7.92 7.17
CA HIS A 282 -2.58 8.46 8.50
C HIS A 282 -4.09 8.59 8.76
N PRO A 283 -4.93 9.07 7.83
CA PRO A 283 -6.37 9.17 8.07
C PRO A 283 -7.08 7.81 8.13
N LEU A 284 -6.41 6.74 7.68
CA LEU A 284 -6.91 5.38 7.80
C LEU A 284 -6.57 4.76 9.14
N ALA A 285 -5.56 5.25 9.86
CA ALA A 285 -5.24 4.73 11.18
C ALA A 285 -6.30 5.20 12.20
N PRO A 286 -6.80 4.32 13.10
CA PRO A 286 -6.35 2.96 13.37
C PRO A 286 -7.30 1.87 12.81
N LEU A 287 -7.75 1.96 11.55
CA LEU A 287 -8.69 0.99 10.97
C LEU A 287 -8.19 -0.45 11.15
N ALA A 288 -9.08 -1.35 11.61
CA ALA A 288 -8.77 -2.77 11.63
C ALA A 288 -8.69 -3.31 10.19
N VAL A 289 -7.54 -3.89 9.83
CA VAL A 289 -7.29 -4.52 8.53
C VAL A 289 -6.54 -5.83 8.72
N ARG A 290 -6.75 -6.80 7.83
CA ARG A 290 -6.08 -8.12 7.82
C ARG A 290 -4.62 -8.02 7.40
N GLY A 291 -4.33 -7.15 6.43
CA GLY A 291 -3.01 -7.02 5.84
C GLY A 291 -2.90 -5.97 4.75
N VAL A 292 -1.67 -5.75 4.30
CA VAL A 292 -1.29 -4.83 3.24
C VAL A 292 -0.65 -5.61 2.10
N ILE A 293 -1.11 -5.37 0.87
CA ILE A 293 -0.37 -5.75 -0.33
C ILE A 293 0.37 -4.53 -0.85
N TRP A 294 1.69 -4.63 -1.00
CA TRP A 294 2.58 -3.51 -1.31
C TRP A 294 3.28 -3.71 -2.65
N TYR A 295 3.07 -2.82 -3.61
CA TYR A 295 3.72 -2.90 -4.92
C TYR A 295 4.33 -1.54 -5.31
N GLN A 296 5.59 -1.37 -4.91
CA GLN A 296 6.36 -0.14 -5.15
C GLN A 296 7.86 -0.42 -5.12
N GLY A 297 8.62 0.27 -5.96
CA GLY A 297 10.07 0.27 -5.89
C GLY A 297 10.75 0.86 -7.12
N GLU A 298 10.04 1.00 -8.23
CA GLU A 298 10.55 1.46 -9.52
C GLU A 298 11.17 2.87 -9.39
N SER A 299 10.52 3.78 -8.63
CA SER A 299 11.04 5.13 -8.38
C SER A 299 12.22 5.18 -7.39
N ASN A 300 12.58 4.05 -6.80
CA ASN A 300 13.70 3.90 -5.88
C ASN A 300 14.90 3.17 -6.52
N VAL A 301 14.81 2.77 -7.79
CA VAL A 301 15.93 2.12 -8.52
C VAL A 301 17.19 2.99 -8.47
N GLY A 302 18.32 2.34 -8.19
CA GLY A 302 19.60 3.01 -7.92
C GLY A 302 19.79 3.42 -6.45
N ARG A 303 18.82 3.16 -5.57
CA ARG A 303 18.87 3.45 -4.12
C ARG A 303 18.54 2.20 -3.28
N ALA A 304 18.93 1.02 -3.77
CA ALA A 304 18.61 -0.29 -3.17
C ALA A 304 18.95 -0.38 -1.68
N GLU A 305 20.17 0.02 -1.28
CA GLU A 305 20.58 0.01 0.14
C GLU A 305 19.72 0.93 1.02
N ALA A 306 19.29 2.08 0.51
CA ALA A 306 18.36 2.95 1.24
C ALA A 306 16.97 2.31 1.34
N TYR A 307 16.50 1.69 0.26
CA TYR A 307 15.23 0.95 0.23
C TYR A 307 15.21 -0.19 1.27
N ARG A 308 16.30 -0.97 1.33
CA ARG A 308 16.49 -2.08 2.27
C ARG A 308 16.32 -1.67 3.74
N ARG A 309 16.69 -0.43 4.08
CA ARG A 309 16.54 0.14 5.42
C ARG A 309 15.16 0.78 5.62
N GLN A 310 14.65 1.47 4.61
CA GLN A 310 13.40 2.21 4.68
C GLN A 310 12.16 1.32 4.70
N LEU A 311 12.13 0.20 3.95
CA LEU A 311 10.92 -0.64 3.86
C LEU A 311 10.58 -1.25 5.23
N PRO A 312 11.53 -1.86 5.98
CA PRO A 312 11.27 -2.32 7.34
C PRO A 312 10.85 -1.21 8.31
N ALA A 313 11.43 0.00 8.18
CA ALA A 313 11.05 1.13 9.00
C ALA A 313 9.62 1.60 8.71
N MET A 314 9.21 1.65 7.43
CA MET A 314 7.85 1.96 7.03
C MET A 314 6.85 0.95 7.59
N VAL A 315 7.13 -0.35 7.44
CA VAL A 315 6.28 -1.43 7.95
C VAL A 315 6.07 -1.30 9.46
N LYS A 316 7.14 -1.09 10.22
CA LYS A 316 7.06 -0.89 11.68
C LYS A 316 6.24 0.35 12.03
N ALA A 317 6.47 1.47 11.35
CA ALA A 317 5.72 2.71 11.61
C ALA A 317 4.22 2.55 11.31
N TRP A 318 3.86 1.82 10.25
CA TRP A 318 2.46 1.53 9.94
C TRP A 318 1.83 0.59 10.97
N ARG A 319 2.54 -0.45 11.42
CA ARG A 319 2.07 -1.33 12.50
C ARG A 319 1.76 -0.54 13.77
N THR A 320 2.62 0.43 14.13
CA THR A 320 2.37 1.33 15.25
C THR A 320 1.14 2.20 15.01
N ALA A 321 1.03 2.86 13.85
CA ALA A 321 -0.10 3.74 13.53
C ALA A 321 -1.44 3.00 13.54
N PHE A 322 -1.48 1.81 12.95
CA PHE A 322 -2.66 0.94 12.91
C PHE A 322 -2.90 0.16 14.21
N GLN A 323 -2.02 0.29 15.21
CA GLN A 323 -2.10 -0.45 16.49
C GLN A 323 -2.21 -1.97 16.27
N HIS A 324 -1.44 -2.47 15.30
CA HIS A 324 -1.48 -3.87 14.87
C HIS A 324 -0.04 -4.36 14.64
N GLU A 325 0.62 -4.86 15.68
CA GLU A 325 2.03 -5.28 15.64
C GLU A 325 2.31 -6.37 14.59
N ASP A 326 1.41 -7.33 14.43
CA ASP A 326 1.56 -8.43 13.45
C ASP A 326 0.86 -8.17 12.12
N LEU A 327 0.66 -6.89 11.73
CA LEU A 327 -0.05 -6.58 10.49
C LEU A 327 0.73 -7.16 9.32
N TRP A 328 0.07 -7.98 8.50
CA TRP A 328 0.73 -8.67 7.40
C TRP A 328 1.12 -7.70 6.28
N PHE A 329 2.34 -7.84 5.77
CA PHE A 329 2.82 -7.11 4.58
C PHE A 329 3.30 -8.07 3.50
N LEU A 330 2.56 -8.13 2.38
CA LEU A 330 2.92 -8.92 1.22
C LEU A 330 3.44 -7.99 0.11
N ALA A 331 4.76 -7.95 -0.07
CA ALA A 331 5.40 -7.05 -1.03
C ALA A 331 5.62 -7.73 -2.39
N VAL A 332 5.43 -7.00 -3.48
CA VAL A 332 5.69 -7.49 -4.84
C VAL A 332 7.08 -7.05 -5.27
N GLN A 333 7.96 -7.99 -5.60
CA GLN A 333 9.23 -7.66 -6.26
C GLN A 333 8.96 -7.06 -7.63
N LEU A 334 9.83 -6.18 -8.11
CA LEU A 334 9.66 -5.56 -9.43
C LEU A 334 9.70 -6.62 -10.57
N PRO A 335 8.90 -6.46 -11.64
CA PRO A 335 8.93 -7.37 -12.78
C PRO A 335 10.21 -7.15 -13.59
N ALA A 336 10.56 -8.04 -14.53
CA ALA A 336 11.68 -7.76 -15.44
C ALA A 336 11.41 -6.49 -16.27
N PHE A 337 12.41 -5.62 -16.38
CA PHE A 337 12.33 -4.40 -17.17
C PHE A 337 13.73 -3.95 -17.60
N GLY A 338 13.82 -3.38 -18.80
CA GLY A 338 15.04 -2.87 -19.38
C GLY A 338 15.92 -3.96 -20.00
N LYS A 339 17.06 -3.51 -20.54
CA LYS A 339 18.07 -4.40 -21.12
C LYS A 339 18.63 -5.34 -20.05
N VAL A 340 18.75 -6.62 -20.39
CA VAL A 340 19.50 -7.58 -19.57
C VAL A 340 20.92 -7.07 -19.44
N ARG A 341 21.29 -6.68 -18.23
CA ARG A 341 22.66 -6.30 -17.89
C ARG A 341 23.34 -7.52 -17.31
N GLN A 342 24.31 -8.06 -18.04
CA GLN A 342 25.37 -8.85 -17.41
C GLN A 342 26.27 -7.88 -16.63
N TRP A 343 26.89 -8.39 -15.56
CA TRP A 343 27.92 -7.80 -14.68
C TRP A 343 28.47 -6.37 -14.99
N PRO A 344 28.74 -5.47 -14.00
CA PRO A 344 28.85 -5.74 -12.57
C PRO A 344 27.62 -5.46 -11.70
N ARG A 345 26.68 -4.66 -12.17
CA ARG A 345 25.54 -4.22 -11.36
C ARG A 345 24.28 -4.02 -12.17
N SER A 346 23.16 -4.50 -11.62
CA SER A 346 21.83 -4.22 -12.12
C SER A 346 21.05 -3.56 -11.00
N ALA A 347 20.91 -2.23 -11.07
CA ALA A 347 20.14 -1.46 -10.09
C ALA A 347 18.68 -1.97 -9.95
N TRP A 348 18.15 -2.59 -11.00
CA TRP A 348 16.84 -3.23 -11.01
C TRP A 348 16.83 -4.56 -10.25
N ALA A 349 17.88 -5.38 -10.39
CA ALA A 349 18.05 -6.60 -9.59
C ALA A 349 18.28 -6.27 -8.11
N GLU A 350 19.10 -5.26 -7.81
CA GLU A 350 19.40 -4.84 -6.44
C GLU A 350 18.16 -4.37 -5.67
N ILE A 351 17.18 -3.74 -6.34
CA ILE A 351 15.90 -3.41 -5.70
C ILE A 351 15.08 -4.66 -5.41
N ARG A 352 15.04 -5.65 -6.32
CA ARG A 352 14.34 -6.92 -6.08
C ARG A 352 14.94 -7.67 -4.89
N GLU A 353 16.27 -7.74 -4.82
CA GLU A 353 17.01 -8.27 -3.68
C GLU A 353 16.67 -7.50 -2.39
N SER A 354 16.67 -6.17 -2.44
CA SER A 354 16.32 -5.34 -1.28
C SER A 354 14.90 -5.60 -0.78
N ILE A 355 13.92 -5.79 -1.67
CA ILE A 355 12.55 -6.16 -1.29
C ILE A 355 12.54 -7.54 -0.63
N ALA A 356 13.20 -8.53 -1.24
CA ALA A 356 13.26 -9.89 -0.73
C ALA A 356 13.85 -9.93 0.69
N GLU A 357 15.05 -9.39 0.87
CA GLU A 357 15.74 -9.36 2.16
C GLU A 357 14.99 -8.55 3.23
N SER A 358 14.44 -7.39 2.85
CA SER A 358 13.68 -6.56 3.79
C SER A 358 12.46 -7.30 4.35
N THR A 359 11.75 -8.03 3.49
CA THR A 359 10.57 -8.79 3.93
C THR A 359 10.96 -10.04 4.71
N ALA A 360 12.02 -10.74 4.33
CA ALA A 360 12.50 -11.92 5.05
C ALA A 360 12.99 -11.58 6.48
N ALA A 361 13.48 -10.36 6.68
CA ALA A 361 13.92 -9.88 7.99
C ALA A 361 12.77 -9.37 8.91
N LEU A 362 11.52 -9.38 8.45
CA LEU A 362 10.36 -8.88 9.18
C LEU A 362 9.41 -10.04 9.54
N PRO A 363 8.93 -10.12 10.80
CA PRO A 363 7.81 -11.01 11.11
C PRO A 363 6.56 -10.56 10.36
N SER A 364 5.68 -11.50 10.02
CA SER A 364 4.43 -11.25 9.29
C SER A 364 4.63 -10.45 7.99
N ALA A 365 5.70 -10.77 7.24
CA ALA A 365 5.97 -10.18 5.94
C ALA A 365 6.52 -11.22 4.97
N ALA A 366 6.27 -11.01 3.68
CA ALA A 366 6.81 -11.86 2.61
C ALA A 366 6.94 -11.07 1.31
N SER A 367 7.78 -11.54 0.39
CA SER A 367 7.85 -11.00 -0.97
C SER A 367 7.38 -12.01 -2.01
N ILE A 368 6.78 -11.49 -3.07
CA ILE A 368 6.25 -12.25 -4.21
C ILE A 368 7.09 -11.91 -5.43
N VAL A 369 7.62 -12.94 -6.09
CA VAL A 369 8.38 -12.79 -7.34
C VAL A 369 7.44 -12.45 -8.49
N SER A 370 7.80 -11.44 -9.29
CA SER A 370 7.06 -11.07 -10.51
C SER A 370 7.97 -10.93 -11.75
N THR A 371 9.23 -11.39 -11.67
CA THR A 371 10.23 -11.24 -12.74
C THR A 371 9.72 -11.69 -14.12
N ASP A 372 9.00 -12.81 -14.17
CA ASP A 372 8.40 -13.42 -15.37
C ASP A 372 7.15 -12.70 -15.90
N CYS A 373 6.62 -11.74 -15.14
CA CYS A 373 5.49 -10.89 -15.55
C CYS A 373 5.96 -9.61 -16.26
N GLY A 374 7.26 -9.48 -16.52
CA GLY A 374 7.90 -8.29 -17.08
C GLY A 374 7.99 -8.27 -18.60
N LEU A 375 8.32 -7.08 -19.13
CA LEU A 375 8.60 -6.86 -20.55
C LEU A 375 9.83 -5.94 -20.66
N PRO A 376 10.76 -6.17 -21.61
CA PRO A 376 12.00 -5.38 -21.70
C PRO A 376 11.77 -3.87 -21.86
N ASP A 377 10.77 -3.46 -22.64
CA ASP A 377 10.53 -2.06 -23.01
C ASP A 377 9.27 -1.46 -22.38
N GLU A 378 8.66 -2.15 -21.42
CA GLU A 378 7.44 -1.69 -20.75
C GLU A 378 7.59 -1.82 -19.23
N ILE A 379 7.67 -0.66 -18.56
CA ILE A 379 7.81 -0.57 -17.09
C ILE A 379 6.49 -0.87 -16.36
N HIS A 380 5.36 -0.81 -17.08
CA HIS A 380 4.02 -1.17 -16.62
C HIS A 380 3.48 -2.39 -17.37
N PRO A 381 4.10 -3.57 -17.25
CA PRO A 381 3.72 -4.72 -18.06
C PRO A 381 2.26 -5.12 -17.76
N PRO A 382 1.43 -5.42 -18.78
CA PRO A 382 0.00 -5.62 -18.61
C PRO A 382 -0.37 -7.00 -18.01
N LEU A 383 0.61 -7.89 -17.80
CA LEU A 383 0.43 -9.19 -17.18
C LEU A 383 0.32 -9.09 -15.65
N LYS A 384 -0.88 -8.77 -15.15
CA LYS A 384 -1.15 -8.54 -13.71
C LYS A 384 -1.74 -9.73 -12.97
N LYS A 385 -2.49 -10.60 -13.66
CA LYS A 385 -3.18 -11.74 -13.07
C LYS A 385 -2.27 -12.66 -12.24
N PRO A 386 -1.10 -13.12 -12.75
CA PRO A 386 -0.24 -14.02 -11.98
C PRO A 386 0.27 -13.39 -10.67
N ILE A 387 0.50 -12.07 -10.67
CA ILE A 387 0.95 -11.33 -9.48
C ILE A 387 -0.13 -11.37 -8.39
N GLY A 388 -1.38 -11.03 -8.73
CA GLY A 388 -2.50 -11.09 -7.80
C GLY A 388 -2.75 -12.50 -7.26
N GLN A 389 -2.66 -13.51 -8.11
CA GLN A 389 -2.81 -14.92 -7.72
C GLN A 389 -1.69 -15.39 -6.78
N ARG A 390 -0.44 -14.96 -7.01
CA ARG A 390 0.68 -15.27 -6.11
C ARG A 390 0.56 -14.59 -4.75
N LEU A 391 0.10 -13.33 -4.73
CA LEU A 391 -0.24 -12.65 -3.47
C LEU A 391 -1.32 -13.43 -2.70
N ALA A 392 -2.36 -13.92 -3.39
CA ALA A 392 -3.44 -14.64 -2.75
C ALA A 392 -2.97 -16.00 -2.23
N ARG A 393 -2.10 -16.68 -2.98
CA ARG A 393 -1.46 -17.93 -2.56
C ARG A 393 -0.59 -17.73 -1.32
N ALA A 394 0.19 -16.65 -1.27
CA ALA A 394 0.95 -16.26 -0.08
C ALA A 394 0.03 -15.96 1.11
N ALA A 395 -1.05 -15.21 0.91
CA ALA A 395 -2.02 -14.94 1.97
C ALA A 395 -2.67 -16.21 2.51
N ARG A 396 -3.09 -17.14 1.63
CA ARG A 396 -3.64 -18.43 2.03
C ARG A 396 -2.69 -19.22 2.93
N ALA A 397 -1.44 -19.37 2.53
CA ALA A 397 -0.48 -20.13 3.32
C ALA A 397 -0.08 -19.41 4.62
N LEU A 398 0.26 -18.13 4.53
CA LEU A 398 0.91 -17.39 5.62
C LEU A 398 -0.09 -16.74 6.60
N VAL A 399 -1.21 -16.24 6.09
CA VAL A 399 -2.20 -15.49 6.88
C VAL A 399 -3.34 -16.38 7.32
N TYR A 400 -3.76 -17.32 6.45
CA TYR A 400 -4.88 -18.23 6.72
C TYR A 400 -4.44 -19.65 7.12
N GLY A 401 -3.14 -19.92 7.16
CA GLY A 401 -2.58 -21.18 7.67
C GLY A 401 -2.80 -22.40 6.78
N ASP A 402 -2.97 -22.20 5.46
CA ASP A 402 -3.05 -23.31 4.49
C ASP A 402 -1.65 -23.89 4.21
N ASP A 403 -1.22 -24.80 5.08
CA ASP A 403 0.09 -25.46 5.05
C ASP A 403 0.27 -26.45 3.88
N THR A 404 -0.81 -26.73 3.14
CA THR A 404 -0.78 -27.60 1.95
C THR A 404 -0.25 -26.89 0.71
N LEU A 405 -0.10 -25.56 0.75
CA LEU A 405 0.30 -24.76 -0.40
C LEU A 405 1.79 -24.46 -0.45
N VAL A 406 2.41 -24.81 -1.58
CA VAL A 406 3.66 -24.18 -2.00
C VAL A 406 3.36 -22.77 -2.51
N TRP A 407 3.56 -21.79 -1.64
CA TRP A 407 3.16 -20.40 -1.88
C TRP A 407 4.23 -19.55 -2.58
N SER A 408 5.51 -19.84 -2.34
CA SER A 408 6.65 -19.16 -2.97
C SER A 408 7.28 -20.05 -4.04
N GLY A 409 8.05 -19.43 -4.94
CA GLY A 409 9.04 -20.16 -5.73
C GLY A 409 10.35 -20.35 -4.95
N PRO A 410 11.35 -21.03 -5.56
CA PRO A 410 12.63 -21.31 -4.93
C PRO A 410 13.30 -20.04 -4.40
N THR A 411 13.68 -20.03 -3.12
CA THR A 411 14.43 -18.95 -2.48
C THR A 411 15.76 -19.47 -1.97
N LEU A 412 16.84 -18.71 -2.16
CA LEU A 412 18.17 -19.11 -1.71
C LEU A 412 18.17 -19.44 -0.21
N ARG A 413 18.54 -20.67 0.13
CA ARG A 413 18.76 -21.11 1.52
C ARG A 413 20.24 -21.14 1.85
N GLN A 414 21.05 -21.67 0.93
CA GLN A 414 22.47 -21.91 1.18
C GLN A 414 23.26 -21.98 -0.14
N ALA A 415 24.51 -21.55 -0.09
CA ALA A 415 25.52 -21.81 -1.11
C ALA A 415 26.76 -22.44 -0.46
N GLU A 416 27.17 -23.61 -0.94
CA GLU A 416 28.34 -24.36 -0.46
C GLU A 416 29.40 -24.39 -1.57
N PHE A 417 30.64 -23.99 -1.25
CA PHE A 417 31.76 -23.95 -2.19
C PHE A 417 32.75 -25.06 -1.85
N ALA A 418 32.97 -25.98 -2.79
CA ALA A 418 33.88 -27.12 -2.62
C ALA A 418 34.32 -27.64 -3.99
N ASP A 419 35.53 -28.21 -4.07
CA ASP A 419 36.04 -28.93 -5.25
C ASP A 419 35.87 -28.19 -6.60
N GLY A 420 36.03 -26.86 -6.59
CA GLY A 420 35.90 -26.00 -7.77
C GLY A 420 34.46 -25.76 -8.25
N CYS A 421 33.45 -26.13 -7.45
CA CYS A 421 32.05 -25.89 -7.74
C CYS A 421 31.34 -25.12 -6.62
N CYS A 422 30.15 -24.62 -6.92
CA CYS A 422 29.22 -24.07 -5.94
C CYS A 422 27.90 -24.86 -6.00
N THR A 423 27.47 -25.43 -4.88
CA THR A 423 26.17 -26.08 -4.76
C THR A 423 25.20 -25.15 -4.06
N VAL A 424 24.12 -24.78 -4.75
CA VAL A 424 23.08 -23.88 -4.25
C VAL A 424 21.85 -24.69 -3.85
N ARG A 425 21.39 -24.49 -2.61
CA ARG A 425 20.16 -25.07 -2.07
C ARG A 425 19.09 -24.01 -1.92
N PHE A 426 17.83 -24.41 -2.13
CA PHE A 426 16.68 -23.52 -2.08
C PHE A 426 15.63 -24.02 -1.08
N ASP A 427 14.93 -23.08 -0.46
CA ASP A 427 13.64 -23.34 0.18
C ASP A 427 12.51 -23.24 -0.86
N HIS A 428 11.31 -23.72 -0.52
CA HIS A 428 10.10 -23.65 -1.35
C HIS A 428 10.23 -24.29 -2.74
N VAL A 429 10.89 -25.45 -2.82
CA VAL A 429 11.08 -26.19 -4.08
C VAL A 429 9.88 -27.05 -4.49
N GLY A 430 8.93 -27.32 -3.58
CA GLY A 430 7.74 -28.12 -3.88
C GLY A 430 8.10 -29.51 -4.39
N ASP A 431 7.60 -29.88 -5.57
CA ASP A 431 7.91 -31.17 -6.23
C ASP A 431 9.31 -31.22 -6.90
N GLY A 432 10.10 -30.15 -6.78
CA GLY A 432 11.47 -30.07 -7.27
C GLY A 432 11.75 -28.89 -8.22
N LEU A 433 13.01 -28.76 -8.63
CA LEU A 433 13.48 -27.70 -9.52
C LEU A 433 13.33 -28.09 -10.99
N VAL A 434 12.84 -27.16 -11.82
CA VAL A 434 12.66 -27.38 -13.26
C VAL A 434 13.13 -26.16 -14.06
N ALA A 435 13.96 -26.40 -15.08
CA ALA A 435 14.28 -25.42 -16.11
C ALA A 435 13.28 -25.54 -17.27
N ARG A 436 12.27 -24.66 -17.32
CA ARG A 436 11.11 -24.80 -18.22
C ARG A 436 11.39 -24.49 -19.70
N GLU A 437 12.48 -23.78 -20.01
CA GLU A 437 12.73 -23.21 -21.35
C GLU A 437 14.17 -23.44 -21.84
N GLY A 438 14.75 -24.60 -21.54
CA GLY A 438 16.07 -25.00 -22.02
C GLY A 438 17.12 -25.06 -20.89
N PRO A 439 18.40 -24.74 -21.18
CA PRO A 439 19.46 -24.87 -20.18
C PRO A 439 19.24 -23.91 -19.01
N LEU A 440 19.71 -24.32 -17.84
CA LEU A 440 19.69 -23.48 -16.65
C LEU A 440 20.72 -22.36 -16.80
N VAL A 441 20.24 -21.12 -16.84
CA VAL A 441 21.05 -19.91 -17.09
C VAL A 441 20.84 -18.86 -16.00
N GLY A 442 21.69 -17.83 -16.00
CA GLY A 442 21.55 -16.65 -15.13
C GLY A 442 22.45 -16.65 -13.91
N PHE A 443 23.25 -17.72 -13.71
CA PHE A 443 24.20 -17.83 -12.61
C PHE A 443 25.57 -17.26 -12.96
N ALA A 444 26.23 -16.68 -11.97
CA ALA A 444 27.62 -16.28 -12.05
C ALA A 444 28.40 -16.67 -10.79
N LEU A 445 29.67 -17.03 -10.96
CA LEU A 445 30.60 -17.34 -9.88
C LEU A 445 31.75 -16.34 -9.87
N ALA A 446 32.33 -16.08 -8.71
CA ALA A 446 33.55 -15.30 -8.57
C ALA A 446 34.55 -15.96 -7.63
N GLY A 447 35.83 -15.78 -7.94
CA GLY A 447 36.93 -16.14 -7.05
C GLY A 447 37.18 -15.06 -6.01
N ARG A 448 38.33 -15.15 -5.33
CA ARG A 448 38.73 -14.16 -4.30
C ARG A 448 38.93 -12.75 -4.86
N ASP A 449 39.10 -12.61 -6.16
CA ASP A 449 39.17 -11.33 -6.87
C ASP A 449 37.82 -10.61 -7.00
N GLN A 450 36.71 -11.30 -6.66
CA GLN A 450 35.34 -10.79 -6.76
C GLN A 450 34.92 -10.39 -8.18
N VAL A 451 35.59 -10.92 -9.19
CA VAL A 451 35.20 -10.77 -10.59
C VAL A 451 34.28 -11.92 -10.95
N PHE A 452 33.02 -11.61 -11.30
CA PHE A 452 32.03 -12.63 -11.61
C PHE A 452 32.07 -13.02 -13.08
N HIS A 453 32.09 -14.33 -13.33
CA HIS A 453 32.03 -14.96 -14.64
C HIS A 453 30.77 -15.82 -14.74
N SER A 454 30.29 -16.02 -15.97
CA SER A 454 29.14 -16.90 -16.22
C SER A 454 29.42 -18.31 -15.68
N ALA A 455 28.41 -18.92 -15.08
CA ALA A 455 28.48 -20.28 -14.57
C ALA A 455 27.48 -21.19 -15.30
N ALA A 456 27.93 -22.41 -15.63
CA ALA A 456 27.07 -23.46 -16.10
C ALA A 456 26.38 -24.11 -14.89
N GLY A 457 25.05 -24.21 -14.93
CA GLY A 457 24.25 -24.80 -13.87
C GLY A 457 23.62 -26.13 -14.27
N GLN A 458 23.65 -27.08 -13.35
CA GLN A 458 22.94 -28.36 -13.47
C GLN A 458 22.03 -28.55 -12.26
N ILE A 459 20.77 -28.93 -12.52
CA ILE A 459 19.84 -29.34 -11.46
C ILE A 459 20.22 -30.77 -11.05
N VAL A 460 20.49 -30.95 -9.76
CA VAL A 460 20.73 -32.25 -9.13
C VAL A 460 19.81 -32.34 -7.94
N ASP A 461 18.74 -33.13 -8.06
CA ASP A 461 17.63 -33.20 -7.11
C ASP A 461 17.05 -31.81 -6.79
N GLU A 462 17.12 -31.37 -5.54
CA GLU A 462 16.65 -30.06 -5.06
C GLU A 462 17.74 -28.98 -5.05
N THR A 463 18.88 -29.24 -5.69
CA THR A 463 20.04 -28.36 -5.71
C THR A 463 20.42 -27.92 -7.11
N VAL A 464 21.15 -26.82 -7.20
CA VAL A 464 21.82 -26.39 -8.44
C VAL A 464 23.32 -26.43 -8.22
N VAL A 465 24.02 -27.26 -8.99
CA VAL A 465 25.48 -27.33 -9.00
C VAL A 465 26.00 -26.42 -10.10
N LEU A 466 26.88 -25.49 -9.73
CA LEU A 466 27.44 -24.46 -10.58
C LEU A 466 28.94 -24.66 -10.77
N THR A 467 29.40 -24.52 -12.02
CA THR A 467 30.82 -24.55 -12.37
C THR A 467 31.15 -23.45 -13.38
N SER A 468 32.40 -22.98 -13.38
CA SER A 468 32.90 -22.05 -14.39
C SER A 468 34.36 -22.33 -14.69
N ALA A 469 34.71 -22.46 -15.97
CA ALA A 469 36.10 -22.66 -16.39
C ALA A 469 36.99 -21.46 -16.06
N ASP A 470 36.40 -20.26 -15.99
CA ASP A 470 37.10 -19.02 -15.63
C ASP A 470 37.31 -18.87 -14.12
N VAL A 471 36.61 -19.68 -13.30
CA VAL A 471 36.62 -19.57 -11.82
C VAL A 471 36.84 -20.95 -11.19
N PRO A 472 38.09 -21.44 -11.17
CA PRO A 472 38.42 -22.77 -10.64
C PRO A 472 38.33 -22.89 -9.11
N ASP A 473 38.33 -21.76 -8.38
CA ASP A 473 38.18 -21.71 -6.92
C ASP A 473 37.11 -20.66 -6.53
N PRO A 474 35.81 -21.00 -6.67
CA PRO A 474 34.72 -20.06 -6.43
C PRO A 474 34.51 -19.81 -4.94
N VAL A 475 34.26 -18.55 -4.58
CA VAL A 475 33.95 -18.13 -3.19
C VAL A 475 32.68 -17.28 -3.09
N ALA A 476 32.07 -16.95 -4.23
CA ALA A 476 30.81 -16.21 -4.29
C ALA A 476 29.96 -16.66 -5.49
N VAL A 477 28.64 -16.52 -5.34
CA VAL A 477 27.63 -16.85 -6.36
C VAL A 477 26.59 -15.73 -6.46
N ARG A 478 26.07 -15.50 -7.66
CA ARG A 478 24.94 -14.60 -7.95
C ARG A 478 23.97 -15.21 -8.94
#